data_AF-A0A7S3B1Q8-F1
#
_entry.id   AF-A0A7S3B1Q8-F1
#
_cell.length_a   1.000
_cell.length_b   1.000
_cell.length_c   1.000
_cell.angle_alpha   90.00
_cell.angle_beta   90.00
_cell.angle_gamma   90.00
#
_symmetry.space_group_name_H-M   'P 1'
#
loop_
_entity.id
_entity.type
_entity.pdbx_description
1 polymer ?
#
loop_
_entity_poly.entity_id
_entity_poly.type
_entity_poly.pdbx_seq_one_letter_code
_entity_poly.pdbx_strand_id
1 'polypeptide(L)'
;MPFGDRGGILLRPPQDSLRCLYGIDGGTFRHSTPEHPGCSATFCDVSHLADSSGKIPPTYPSSESQWQSCGFMGAPATAWSPADLKLLLQMHSERGASYKPPGWHSGYNEIIVSSEALNAALPASIEAFFVVTGHPTFQINDPYSHIVDMAAVHKAFLAKYHLTADIVPLLRFDPVDWESPFSPLS
;
A
#
# COMPACT_ATOMS: atom_id res chain seq x y z
N MET A 1 -21.18 -9.67 0.46
CA MET A 1 -20.16 -10.26 -0.44
C MET A 1 -18.82 -10.17 0.26
N PRO A 2 -18.16 -11.28 0.63
CA PRO A 2 -16.84 -11.21 1.24
C PRO A 2 -15.77 -11.36 0.15
N PHE A 3 -15.21 -10.23 -0.29
CA PHE A 3 -14.04 -10.21 -1.16
C PHE A 3 -12.78 -10.69 -0.42
N GLY A 4 -11.85 -11.27 -1.19
CA GLY A 4 -11.00 -12.37 -0.77
C GLY A 4 -9.57 -12.06 -0.28
N ASP A 5 -9.06 -10.84 -0.35
CA ASP A 5 -7.65 -10.63 -0.01
C ASP A 5 -7.48 -10.17 1.43
N ARG A 6 -6.98 -11.05 2.30
CA ARG A 6 -6.79 -10.73 3.72
C ARG A 6 -5.37 -11.05 4.17
N GLY A 7 -4.40 -10.77 3.32
CA GLY A 7 -2.99 -10.89 3.64
C GLY A 7 -2.08 -10.35 2.54
N GLY A 8 -0.78 -10.39 2.75
CA GLY A 8 0.18 -9.81 1.84
C GLY A 8 1.62 -10.07 2.24
N ILE A 9 2.53 -9.26 1.71
CA ILE A 9 3.97 -9.31 1.98
C ILE A 9 4.44 -8.00 2.58
N LEU A 10 5.35 -8.10 3.55
CA LEU A 10 6.15 -6.97 4.00
C LEU A 10 7.40 -6.90 3.14
N LEU A 11 7.58 -5.76 2.49
CA LEU A 11 8.74 -5.51 1.66
C LEU A 11 9.86 -4.89 2.50
N ARG A 12 11.07 -5.38 2.28
CA ARG A 12 12.32 -4.68 2.55
C ARG A 12 12.81 -4.12 1.21
N PRO A 13 12.22 -3.01 0.72
CA PRO A 13 12.53 -2.51 -0.61
C PRO A 13 14.01 -2.11 -0.73
N PRO A 14 14.68 -2.39 -1.85
CA PRO A 14 15.91 -1.69 -2.21
C PRO A 14 15.67 -0.17 -2.20
N GLN A 15 16.72 0.62 -1.92
CA GLN A 15 16.62 2.08 -1.83
C GLN A 15 15.95 2.73 -3.06
N ASP A 16 16.11 2.15 -4.27
CA ASP A 16 15.59 2.71 -5.52
C ASP A 16 14.36 1.96 -6.08
N SER A 17 13.70 1.09 -5.30
CA SER A 17 12.56 0.32 -5.84
C SER A 17 11.24 1.09 -5.83
N LEU A 18 11.11 2.17 -5.07
CA LEU A 18 9.90 2.99 -5.05
C LEU A 18 9.87 3.93 -6.26
N ARG A 19 8.78 3.90 -7.04
CA ARG A 19 8.62 4.75 -8.23
C ARG A 19 7.72 5.95 -7.97
N CYS A 20 6.57 5.71 -7.35
CA CYS A 20 5.64 6.74 -6.91
C CYS A 20 4.63 6.19 -5.90
N LEU A 21 3.92 7.07 -5.20
CA LEU A 21 2.96 6.73 -4.15
C LEU A 21 1.65 7.49 -4.38
N TYR A 22 0.54 7.00 -3.85
CA TYR A 22 -0.77 7.65 -3.95
C TYR A 22 -1.50 7.58 -2.61
N GLY A 23 -2.18 8.68 -2.26
CA GLY A 23 -3.01 8.77 -1.05
C GLY A 23 -4.26 7.89 -1.09
N ILE A 24 -4.62 7.39 -2.26
CA ILE A 24 -5.77 6.53 -2.57
C ILE A 24 -5.42 5.68 -3.80
N ASP A 25 -6.39 4.98 -4.39
CA ASP A 25 -6.30 4.34 -5.71
C ASP A 25 -5.67 5.27 -6.76
N GLY A 26 -4.55 4.84 -7.35
CA GLY A 26 -3.92 5.49 -8.49
C GLY A 26 -4.65 5.24 -9.82
N GLY A 27 -5.60 4.29 -9.85
CA GLY A 27 -6.37 3.88 -11.01
C GLY A 27 -5.67 2.87 -11.90
N THR A 28 -6.41 2.29 -12.86
CA THR A 28 -5.87 1.37 -13.87
C THR A 28 -5.00 2.13 -14.88
N PHE A 29 -3.72 2.22 -14.55
CA PHE A 29 -2.62 2.87 -15.28
C PHE A 29 -2.65 2.70 -16.81
N ARG A 30 -2.46 3.83 -17.51
CA ARG A 30 -2.10 3.88 -18.93
C ARG A 30 -1.04 4.96 -19.16
N HIS A 31 0.23 4.55 -19.33
CA HIS A 31 1.37 5.45 -19.59
C HIS A 31 1.15 6.47 -20.74
N SER A 32 0.19 6.22 -21.62
CA SER A 32 -0.09 7.02 -22.82
C SER A 32 -1.21 8.05 -22.67
N THR A 33 -1.93 8.12 -21.54
CA THR A 33 -3.07 9.03 -21.37
C THR A 33 -2.70 10.23 -20.48
N PRO A 34 -2.85 11.48 -20.95
CA PRO A 34 -2.71 12.69 -20.12
C PRO A 34 -3.61 12.69 -18.88
N GLU A 35 -4.68 11.89 -18.89
CA GLU A 35 -5.65 11.76 -17.80
C GLU A 35 -5.18 10.80 -16.68
N HIS A 36 -4.18 9.96 -16.95
CA HIS A 36 -3.61 9.04 -15.96
C HIS A 36 -2.08 8.98 -16.12
N PRO A 37 -1.38 10.13 -15.95
CA PRO A 37 0.08 10.12 -15.94
C PRO A 37 0.50 9.20 -14.80
N GLY A 38 1.26 8.14 -15.10
CA GLY A 38 1.75 7.24 -14.05
C GLY A 38 2.80 7.93 -13.18
N CYS A 39 3.90 7.26 -12.87
CA CYS A 39 5.03 7.94 -12.22
C CYS A 39 5.77 8.95 -13.13
N SER A 40 5.13 9.50 -14.17
CA SER A 40 5.73 10.55 -15.01
C SER A 40 5.85 11.83 -14.18
N ALA A 41 7.09 12.31 -14.04
CA ALA A 41 7.68 13.38 -13.23
C ALA A 41 6.84 14.55 -12.64
N THR A 42 5.59 14.76 -13.03
CA THR A 42 4.64 15.62 -12.33
C THR A 42 4.14 14.92 -11.06
N PHE A 43 4.96 14.99 -10.02
CA PHE A 43 4.54 14.67 -8.66
C PHE A 43 3.68 15.79 -8.09
N CYS A 44 2.91 15.46 -7.06
CA CYS A 44 2.27 16.45 -6.24
C CYS A 44 3.33 17.35 -5.62
N ASP A 45 3.12 18.66 -5.73
CA ASP A 45 3.99 19.63 -5.11
C ASP A 45 3.61 19.78 -3.63
N VAL A 46 4.35 19.08 -2.77
CA VAL A 46 4.16 19.10 -1.32
C VAL A 46 4.41 20.48 -0.70
N SER A 47 5.14 21.37 -1.38
CA SER A 47 5.42 22.72 -0.88
C SER A 47 4.16 23.59 -0.79
N HIS A 48 3.13 23.26 -1.59
CA HIS A 48 1.82 23.90 -1.53
C HIS A 48 0.90 23.31 -0.45
N LEU A 49 1.32 22.24 0.24
CA LEU A 49 0.55 21.68 1.36
C LEU A 49 0.71 22.50 2.62
N ALA A 50 1.91 23.04 2.86
CA ALA A 50 2.23 23.80 4.05
C ALA A 50 2.01 25.30 3.82
N ASP A 51 1.46 25.99 4.81
CA ASP A 51 1.47 27.44 4.86
C ASP A 51 2.88 28.00 5.07
N SER A 52 3.02 29.33 5.08
CA SER A 52 4.31 30.01 5.28
C SER A 52 4.98 29.71 6.63
N SER A 53 4.30 29.04 7.56
CA SER A 53 4.84 28.57 8.85
C SER A 53 5.22 27.08 8.84
N GLY A 54 5.11 26.41 7.70
CA GLY A 54 5.37 24.97 7.58
C GLY A 54 4.19 24.11 8.04
N LYS A 55 3.03 24.70 8.33
CA LYS A 55 1.86 23.99 8.85
C LYS A 55 0.86 23.71 7.73
N ILE A 56 0.37 22.48 7.63
CA ILE A 56 -0.63 22.13 6.62
C ILE A 56 -2.00 22.70 7.05
N PRO A 57 -2.64 23.59 6.26
CA PRO A 57 -3.90 24.22 6.66
C PRO A 57 -5.00 23.18 6.96
N PRO A 58 -5.87 23.42 7.96
CA PRO A 58 -6.93 22.49 8.33
C PRO A 58 -7.97 22.32 7.22
N THR A 59 -8.20 23.35 6.41
CA THR A 59 -9.08 23.34 5.23
C THR A 59 -8.27 23.05 3.98
N TYR A 60 -7.80 21.81 3.84
CA TYR A 60 -7.30 21.36 2.54
C TYR A 60 -8.51 20.99 1.69
N PRO A 61 -8.71 21.58 0.51
CA PRO A 61 -9.90 21.37 -0.27
C PRO A 61 -10.00 19.88 -0.64
N SER A 62 -11.06 19.25 -0.14
CA SER A 62 -11.53 17.93 -0.60
C SER A 62 -12.06 17.98 -2.04
N SER A 63 -12.26 19.19 -2.59
CA SER A 63 -12.91 19.40 -3.88
C SER A 63 -11.92 19.46 -5.02
N GLU A 64 -12.04 18.45 -5.89
CA GLU A 64 -11.39 18.17 -7.17
C GLU A 64 -11.55 19.27 -8.24
N SER A 65 -11.23 20.53 -7.96
CA SER A 65 -11.08 21.50 -9.04
C SER A 65 -9.66 21.42 -9.60
N GLN A 66 -9.48 20.48 -10.54
CA GLN A 66 -8.37 20.38 -11.49
C GLN A 66 -7.05 19.81 -10.94
N TRP A 67 -6.88 18.49 -11.10
CA TRP A 67 -5.62 17.82 -11.44
C TRP A 67 -4.37 18.00 -10.55
N GLN A 68 -4.46 18.50 -9.31
CA GLN A 68 -3.23 18.83 -8.55
C GLN A 68 -3.23 18.54 -7.04
N SER A 69 -4.27 17.97 -6.45
CA SER A 69 -4.23 17.71 -5.01
C SER A 69 -3.52 16.38 -4.70
N CYS A 70 -2.57 16.42 -3.75
CA CYS A 70 -2.08 15.33 -2.90
C CYS A 70 -3.24 14.67 -2.11
N GLY A 71 -4.29 14.23 -2.80
CA GLY A 71 -5.57 13.89 -2.23
C GLY A 71 -5.61 12.47 -1.65
N PHE A 72 -6.57 12.28 -0.74
CA PHE A 72 -6.95 11.01 -0.12
C PHE A 72 -8.42 10.64 -0.44
N MET A 73 -9.03 11.38 -1.35
CA MET A 73 -10.40 11.21 -1.83
C MET A 73 -10.46 11.59 -3.31
N GLY A 74 -11.31 10.93 -4.08
CA GLY A 74 -11.45 11.18 -5.52
C GLY A 74 -10.46 10.38 -6.38
N ALA A 75 -10.65 10.41 -7.71
CA ALA A 75 -9.75 9.80 -8.68
C ALA A 75 -9.78 10.58 -10.00
N PRO A 76 -8.63 10.79 -10.67
CA PRO A 76 -7.29 10.29 -10.34
C PRO A 76 -6.55 11.17 -9.31
N ALA A 77 -5.85 10.54 -8.37
CA ALA A 77 -4.98 11.24 -7.42
C ALA A 77 -3.61 11.56 -8.03
N THR A 78 -3.02 12.70 -7.65
CA THR A 78 -1.66 13.04 -8.08
C THR A 78 -0.65 12.16 -7.34
N ALA A 79 0.36 11.66 -8.05
CA ALA A 79 1.43 10.86 -7.47
C ALA A 79 2.27 11.66 -6.47
N TRP A 80 2.59 11.10 -5.32
CA TRP A 80 3.62 11.59 -4.41
C TRP A 80 5.00 11.04 -4.83
N SER A 81 6.03 11.85 -4.63
CA SER A 81 7.42 11.41 -4.82
C SER A 81 7.78 10.35 -3.77
N PRO A 82 8.63 9.37 -4.09
CA PRO A 82 9.19 8.44 -3.10
C PRO A 82 9.84 9.14 -1.89
N ALA A 83 10.42 10.33 -2.11
CA ALA A 83 11.03 11.13 -1.04
C ALA A 83 10.01 11.60 0.02
N ASP A 84 8.73 11.68 -0.34
CA ASP A 84 7.66 12.20 0.51
C ASP A 84 6.87 11.10 1.23
N LEU A 85 7.33 9.85 1.22
CA LEU A 85 6.64 8.71 1.86
C LEU A 85 6.26 9.00 3.32
N LYS A 86 7.17 9.61 4.09
CA LYS A 86 6.89 9.96 5.48
C LYS A 86 5.74 10.96 5.60
N LEU A 87 5.71 11.96 4.73
CA LEU A 87 4.66 12.98 4.72
C LEU A 87 3.32 12.41 4.25
N LEU A 88 3.34 11.55 3.23
CA LEU A 88 2.15 10.79 2.80
C LEU A 88 1.53 10.04 3.98
N LEU A 89 2.34 9.27 4.73
CA LEU A 89 1.85 8.47 5.86
C LEU A 89 1.33 9.34 7.00
N GLN A 90 2.01 10.45 7.30
CA GLN A 90 1.51 11.43 8.27
C GLN A 90 0.14 11.99 7.84
N MET A 91 0.01 12.38 6.58
CA MET A 91 -1.24 12.92 6.02
C MET A 91 -2.36 11.89 5.98
N HIS A 92 -2.03 10.62 5.71
CA HIS A 92 -3.00 9.52 5.81
C HIS A 92 -3.51 9.36 7.24
N SER A 93 -2.62 9.37 8.23
CA SER A 93 -3.02 9.27 9.64
C SER A 93 -3.95 10.41 10.07
N GLU A 94 -3.70 11.63 9.59
CA GLU A 94 -4.49 12.81 9.93
C GLU A 94 -5.81 12.93 9.15
N ARG A 95 -5.85 12.49 7.89
CA ARG A 95 -6.93 12.83 6.93
C ARG A 95 -7.40 11.69 6.05
N GLY A 96 -6.68 10.57 6.03
CA GLY A 96 -7.04 9.39 5.26
C GLY A 96 -8.34 8.77 5.75
N ALA A 97 -8.98 7.99 4.88
CA ALA A 97 -10.10 7.16 5.31
C ALA A 97 -9.58 6.13 6.33
N SER A 98 -10.30 5.89 7.42
CA SER A 98 -9.99 4.74 8.28
C SER A 98 -10.30 3.44 7.54
N TYR A 99 -9.53 2.38 7.84
CA TYR A 99 -9.88 1.03 7.43
C TYR A 99 -11.26 0.63 7.98
N LYS A 100 -12.14 0.11 7.12
CA LYS A 100 -13.51 -0.31 7.45
C LYS A 100 -13.79 -1.67 6.84
N PRO A 101 -13.93 -2.75 7.63
CA PRO A 101 -14.32 -4.06 7.09
C PRO A 101 -15.71 -3.99 6.42
N PRO A 102 -15.98 -4.67 5.29
CA PRO A 102 -15.10 -5.53 4.48
C PRO A 102 -14.42 -4.79 3.30
N GLY A 103 -14.02 -3.53 3.48
CA GLY A 103 -13.70 -2.60 2.41
C GLY A 103 -12.37 -2.84 1.73
N TRP A 104 -12.42 -3.39 0.51
CA TRP A 104 -11.35 -3.43 -0.50
C TRP A 104 -10.69 -2.05 -0.69
N HIS A 105 -11.44 -0.96 -0.53
CA HIS A 105 -10.95 0.39 -0.81
C HIS A 105 -10.97 1.33 0.40
N SER A 106 -11.14 0.81 1.61
CA SER A 106 -11.18 1.66 2.80
C SER A 106 -9.78 1.79 3.42
N GLY A 107 -9.28 3.01 3.50
CA GLY A 107 -8.09 3.34 4.29
C GLY A 107 -6.82 2.66 3.82
N TYR A 108 -6.58 2.70 2.51
CA TYR A 108 -5.33 2.25 1.91
C TYR A 108 -4.65 3.39 1.16
N ASN A 109 -3.34 3.24 0.96
CA ASN A 109 -2.56 3.99 0.00
C ASN A 109 -2.07 3.02 -1.08
N GLU A 110 -1.77 3.53 -2.27
CA GLU A 110 -1.15 2.73 -3.33
C GLU A 110 0.33 3.10 -3.48
N ILE A 111 1.18 2.09 -3.68
CA ILE A 111 2.62 2.27 -3.85
C ILE A 111 3.04 1.52 -5.11
N ILE A 112 3.71 2.22 -6.03
CA ILE A 112 4.27 1.62 -7.23
C ILE A 112 5.72 1.26 -6.99
N VAL A 113 6.03 -0.03 -7.12
CA VAL A 113 7.38 -0.56 -7.01
C VAL A 113 7.93 -1.02 -8.35
N SER A 114 9.24 -0.85 -8.56
CA SER A 114 9.97 -1.35 -9.71
C SER A 114 10.00 -2.88 -9.69
N SER A 115 9.30 -3.52 -10.62
CA SER A 115 9.31 -4.99 -10.74
C SER A 115 10.70 -5.53 -11.02
N GLU A 116 11.51 -4.83 -11.81
CA GLU A 116 12.89 -5.21 -12.11
C GLU A 116 13.76 -5.21 -10.85
N ALA A 117 13.73 -4.12 -10.07
CA ALA A 117 14.52 -3.99 -8.85
C ALA A 117 14.05 -4.98 -7.78
N LEU A 118 12.74 -5.18 -7.64
CA LEU A 118 12.18 -6.15 -6.72
C LEU A 118 12.61 -7.58 -7.08
N ASN A 119 12.45 -7.97 -8.36
CA ASN A 119 12.82 -9.30 -8.83
C ASN A 119 14.31 -9.59 -8.67
N ALA A 120 15.17 -8.61 -8.95
CA ALA A 120 16.62 -8.75 -8.78
C ALA A 120 17.04 -8.91 -7.31
N ALA A 121 16.22 -8.41 -6.37
CA ALA A 121 16.48 -8.46 -4.94
C ALA A 121 15.84 -9.67 -4.24
N LEU A 122 15.07 -10.50 -4.95
CA LEU A 122 14.48 -11.71 -4.36
C LEU A 122 15.56 -12.75 -4.01
N PRO A 123 15.41 -13.47 -2.87
CA PRO A 123 14.31 -13.36 -1.90
C PRO A 123 14.49 -12.27 -0.84
N ALA A 124 15.66 -11.63 -0.77
CA ALA A 124 16.07 -10.75 0.33
C ALA A 124 15.20 -9.48 0.51
N SER A 125 14.43 -9.11 -0.51
CA SER A 125 13.47 -8.01 -0.48
C SER A 125 12.15 -8.32 0.23
N ILE A 126 11.90 -9.57 0.63
CA ILE A 126 10.71 -9.96 1.39
C ILE A 126 11.10 -10.12 2.87
N GLU A 127 10.51 -9.29 3.72
CA GLU A 127 10.71 -9.33 5.18
C GLU A 127 9.83 -10.42 5.81
N ALA A 128 8.55 -10.44 5.46
CA ALA A 128 7.57 -11.35 6.03
C ALA A 128 6.37 -11.51 5.11
N PHE A 129 5.55 -12.52 5.38
CA PHE A 129 4.19 -12.65 4.88
C PHE A 129 3.24 -12.29 6.02
N PHE A 130 2.02 -11.83 5.72
CA PHE A 130 1.03 -11.57 6.76
C PHE A 130 -0.38 -11.98 6.37
N VAL A 131 -1.21 -12.22 7.37
CA VAL A 131 -2.68 -12.32 7.29
C VAL A 131 -3.29 -11.24 8.18
N VAL A 132 -4.35 -10.60 7.71
CA VAL A 132 -5.06 -9.53 8.42
C VAL A 132 -5.93 -10.15 9.53
N THR A 133 -6.01 -9.52 10.70
CA THR A 133 -6.78 -10.02 11.87
C THR A 133 -8.27 -10.15 11.57
N GLY A 134 -8.92 -11.17 12.16
CA GLY A 134 -10.37 -11.40 11.98
C GLY A 134 -10.72 -12.07 10.65
N HIS A 135 -9.72 -12.61 9.97
CA HIS A 135 -9.86 -13.20 8.64
C HIS A 135 -9.39 -14.66 8.60
N PRO A 136 -10.05 -15.52 7.80
CA PRO A 136 -9.65 -16.93 7.69
C PRO A 136 -8.24 -17.06 7.10
N THR A 137 -7.49 -18.05 7.58
CA THR A 137 -6.16 -18.40 7.06
C THR A 137 -6.20 -19.38 5.89
N PHE A 138 -7.39 -19.80 5.46
CA PHE A 138 -7.60 -20.82 4.43
C PHE A 138 -8.69 -20.40 3.43
N GLN A 139 -8.66 -21.03 2.27
CA GLN A 139 -9.58 -20.77 1.16
C GLN A 139 -11.04 -21.02 1.58
N ILE A 140 -11.89 -20.01 1.41
CA ILE A 140 -13.35 -20.21 1.36
C ILE A 140 -13.65 -20.54 -0.11
N ASN A 141 -14.33 -21.66 -0.37
CA ASN A 141 -14.80 -22.02 -1.71
C ASN A 141 -15.91 -21.06 -2.16
N ASP A 142 -15.55 -19.83 -2.50
CA ASP A 142 -16.41 -18.87 -3.17
C ASP A 142 -15.79 -18.55 -4.55
N PRO A 143 -16.49 -18.88 -5.66
CA PRO A 143 -15.99 -18.70 -7.03
C PRO A 143 -15.76 -17.23 -7.42
N TYR A 144 -16.19 -16.27 -6.59
CA TYR A 144 -15.92 -14.84 -6.75
C TYR A 144 -14.89 -14.30 -5.75
N SER A 145 -14.40 -15.16 -4.85
CA SER A 145 -13.39 -14.78 -3.87
C SER A 145 -12.01 -15.11 -4.41
N HIS A 146 -11.22 -14.08 -4.68
CA HIS A 146 -9.79 -14.21 -4.98
C HIS A 146 -9.00 -14.52 -3.70
N ILE A 147 -9.47 -15.42 -2.84
CA ILE A 147 -8.80 -15.71 -1.57
C ILE A 147 -7.47 -16.40 -1.83
N VAL A 148 -6.39 -15.67 -1.57
CA VAL A 148 -5.03 -16.22 -1.55
C VAL A 148 -4.81 -16.92 -0.21
N ASP A 149 -4.54 -18.22 -0.25
CA ASP A 149 -4.02 -18.96 0.91
C ASP A 149 -2.58 -18.51 1.18
N MET A 150 -2.44 -17.50 2.04
CA MET A 150 -1.15 -16.91 2.38
C MET A 150 -0.21 -17.88 3.08
N ALA A 151 -0.73 -18.87 3.82
CA ALA A 151 0.08 -19.90 4.44
C ALA A 151 0.68 -20.84 3.38
N ALA A 152 -0.11 -21.22 2.37
CA ALA A 152 0.36 -22.01 1.24
C ALA A 152 1.39 -21.24 0.39
N VAL A 153 1.14 -19.95 0.11
CA VAL A 153 2.09 -19.09 -0.63
C VAL A 153 3.40 -18.92 0.15
N HIS A 154 3.33 -18.65 1.46
CA HIS A 154 4.50 -18.54 2.33
C HIS A 154 5.32 -19.83 2.32
N LYS A 155 4.68 -20.99 2.52
CA LYS A 155 5.35 -22.30 2.45
C LYS A 155 6.02 -22.54 1.10
N ALA A 156 5.36 -22.18 0.00
CA ALA A 156 5.92 -22.30 -1.34
C ALA A 156 7.13 -21.38 -1.55
N PHE A 157 7.08 -20.15 -1.03
CA PHE A 157 8.19 -19.19 -1.08
C PHE A 157 9.42 -19.71 -0.31
N LEU A 158 9.21 -20.18 0.93
CA LEU A 158 10.28 -20.77 1.74
C LEU A 158 10.93 -21.96 1.05
N ALA A 159 10.11 -22.86 0.48
CA ALA A 159 10.60 -24.02 -0.25
C ALA A 159 11.40 -23.64 -1.51
N LYS A 160 10.94 -22.66 -2.27
CA LYS A 160 11.60 -22.17 -3.50
C LYS A 160 12.98 -21.57 -3.24
N TYR A 161 13.12 -20.84 -2.13
CA TYR A 161 14.35 -20.11 -1.81
C TYR A 161 15.18 -20.75 -0.70
N HIS A 162 14.81 -21.95 -0.24
CA HIS A 162 15.49 -22.68 0.84
C HIS A 162 15.62 -21.87 2.14
N LEU A 163 14.55 -21.16 2.51
CA LEU A 163 14.47 -20.31 3.71
C LEU A 163 13.69 -21.00 4.83
N THR A 164 13.80 -20.47 6.05
CA THR A 164 13.01 -20.90 7.22
C THR A 164 12.03 -19.81 7.66
N ALA A 165 11.02 -20.19 8.44
CA ALA A 165 10.05 -19.25 9.01
C ALA A 165 10.68 -18.28 10.02
N ASP A 166 11.85 -18.60 10.57
CA ASP A 166 12.61 -17.68 11.44
C ASP A 166 13.26 -16.54 10.64
N ILE A 167 13.53 -16.75 9.34
CA ILE A 167 14.13 -15.75 8.46
C ILE A 167 13.04 -14.89 7.80
N VAL A 168 11.98 -15.53 7.32
CA VAL A 168 10.82 -14.84 6.71
C VAL A 168 9.57 -15.37 7.41
N PRO A 169 9.07 -14.70 8.46
CA PRO A 169 7.93 -15.18 9.22
C PRO A 169 6.61 -14.97 8.50
N LEU A 170 5.59 -15.70 8.94
CA LEU A 170 4.18 -15.42 8.67
C LEU A 170 3.57 -14.73 9.90
N LEU A 171 3.03 -13.54 9.70
CA LEU A 171 2.56 -12.65 10.75
C LEU A 171 1.04 -12.49 10.70
N ARG A 172 0.48 -12.02 11.81
CA ARG A 172 -0.86 -11.44 11.89
C ARG A 172 -0.75 -9.92 11.83
N PHE A 173 -1.57 -9.28 11.02
CA PHE A 173 -1.64 -7.83 10.81
C PHE A 173 -2.94 -7.26 11.37
N ASP A 174 -2.86 -6.32 12.32
CA ASP A 174 -4.01 -5.56 12.79
C ASP A 174 -4.04 -4.18 12.10
N PRO A 175 -5.01 -3.92 11.20
CA PRO A 175 -5.09 -2.67 10.45
C PRO A 175 -5.59 -1.48 11.30
N VAL A 176 -5.99 -1.70 12.56
CA VAL A 176 -6.38 -0.61 13.46
C VAL A 176 -5.31 -0.27 14.51
N ASP A 177 -4.28 -1.09 14.67
CA ASP A 177 -3.14 -0.82 15.55
C ASP A 177 -1.98 -0.19 14.77
N TRP A 178 -1.87 1.13 14.84
CA TRP A 178 -0.80 1.88 14.17
C TRP A 178 0.55 1.81 14.88
N GLU A 179 0.56 1.48 16.18
CA GLU A 179 1.77 1.47 17.00
C GLU A 179 2.47 0.11 16.93
N SER A 180 1.72 -0.98 16.85
CA SER A 180 2.24 -2.36 16.79
C SER A 180 1.40 -3.25 15.87
N PRO A 181 1.35 -2.95 14.56
CA PRO A 181 0.43 -3.61 13.63
C PRO A 181 0.68 -5.10 13.42
N PHE A 182 1.84 -5.65 13.79
CA PHE A 182 2.21 -7.03 13.50
C PHE A 182 2.49 -7.85 14.75
N SER A 183 1.98 -9.08 14.76
CA SER A 183 2.30 -10.09 15.77
C SER A 183 2.60 -11.46 15.13
N PRO A 184 3.29 -12.38 15.81
CA PRO A 184 3.45 -13.75 15.31
C PRO A 184 2.11 -14.44 15.05
N LEU A 185 2.01 -15.21 13.96
CA LEU A 185 0.87 -16.07 13.70
C LEU A 185 1.10 -17.42 14.42
N SER A 186 0.48 -17.59 15.59
CA SER A 186 0.49 -18.84 16.39
C SER A 186 -0.33 -19.95 15.77
#